data_AF-A0A1V5GRF8-F1
#
_entry.id   AF-A0A1V5GRF8-F1
#
_cell.length_a   1.000
_cell.length_b   1.000
_cell.length_c   1.000
_cell.angle_alpha   90.00
_cell.angle_beta   90.00
_cell.angle_gamma   90.00
#
_symmetry.space_group_name_H-M   'P 1'
#
loop_
_entity.id
_entity.type
_entity.pdbx_description
1 polymer ?
#
loop_
_entity_poly.entity_id
_entity_poly.type
_entity_poly.pdbx_seq_one_letter_code
_entity_poly.pdbx_strand_id
1 'polypeptide(L)'
;MEKFKKIIKFRFQLCTMYMCSGTMLYFLLQRLTENVPDFSRGMLIGLLVGGDLLALVYMIRCCVLLRDEKKLKEAYIKSKDERNNEISKETMRTASVITLMCTGLAIIITGFFSITISMTLFADLTVSTLIVLLVNAFYKKKM
;
A
#
# COMPACT_ATOMS: atom_id res chain seq x y z
N MET A 1 0.22 10.40 -24.02
CA MET A 1 0.43 10.77 -22.60
C MET A 1 -0.83 10.61 -21.73
N GLU A 2 -2.04 10.85 -22.24
CA GLU A 2 -3.27 10.74 -21.43
C GLU A 2 -3.52 9.35 -20.81
N LYS A 3 -3.24 8.27 -21.54
CA LYS A 3 -3.34 6.88 -21.01
C LYS A 3 -2.42 6.66 -19.81
N PHE A 4 -1.22 7.23 -19.82
CA PHE A 4 -0.25 7.13 -18.70
C PHE A 4 -0.69 7.97 -17.49
N LYS A 5 -1.23 9.18 -17.73
CA LYS A 5 -1.87 9.99 -16.67
C LYS A 5 -3.02 9.23 -16.00
N LYS A 6 -3.85 8.48 -16.76
CA LYS A 6 -4.92 7.63 -16.20
C LYS A 6 -4.39 6.53 -15.27
N ILE A 7 -3.29 5.86 -15.62
CA ILE A 7 -2.68 4.82 -14.77
C ILE A 7 -2.18 5.41 -13.44
N ILE A 8 -1.51 6.57 -13.48
CA ILE A 8 -1.04 7.24 -12.26
C ILE A 8 -2.24 7.68 -11.40
N LYS A 9 -3.29 8.23 -12.02
CA LYS A 9 -4.54 8.57 -11.32
C LYS A 9 -5.23 7.35 -10.70
N PHE A 10 -5.22 6.20 -11.37
CA PHE A 10 -5.77 4.96 -10.83
C PHE A 10 -4.99 4.48 -9.59
N ARG A 11 -3.66 4.54 -9.61
CA ARG A 11 -2.82 4.21 -8.44
C ARG A 11 -3.08 5.16 -7.27
N PHE A 12 -3.25 6.45 -7.56
CA PHE A 12 -3.63 7.45 -6.58
C PHE A 12 -5.01 7.18 -5.97
N GLN A 13 -6.00 6.84 -6.80
CA GLN A 13 -7.34 6.47 -6.35
C GLN A 13 -7.33 5.20 -5.50
N LEU A 14 -6.55 4.18 -5.86
CA LEU A 14 -6.39 2.97 -5.05
C LEU A 14 -5.85 3.28 -3.65
N CYS A 15 -4.81 4.11 -3.54
CA CYS A 15 -4.29 4.51 -2.22
C CYS A 15 -5.35 5.28 -1.41
N THR A 16 -6.12 6.15 -2.07
CA THR A 16 -7.18 6.93 -1.40
C THR A 16 -8.31 6.02 -0.90
N MET A 17 -8.73 5.04 -1.73
CA MET A 17 -9.75 4.06 -1.35
C MET A 17 -9.30 3.20 -0.17
N TYR A 18 -8.02 2.81 -0.13
CA TYR A 18 -7.44 2.08 0.99
C TYR A 18 -7.51 2.87 2.30
N MET A 19 -7.07 4.14 2.30
CA MET A 19 -7.11 4.99 3.50
C MET A 19 -8.55 5.16 4.02
N CYS A 20 -9.48 5.52 3.13
CA CYS A 20 -10.89 5.71 3.51
C CYS A 20 -11.53 4.42 4.04
N SER A 21 -11.27 3.29 3.39
CA SER A 21 -11.81 1.99 3.84
C SER A 21 -11.21 1.56 5.17
N GLY A 22 -9.91 1.72 5.38
CA GLY A 22 -9.24 1.41 6.65
C GLY A 22 -9.79 2.22 7.82
N THR A 23 -9.92 3.54 7.66
CA THR A 23 -10.48 4.42 8.72
C THR A 23 -11.95 4.12 8.99
N MET A 24 -12.76 3.92 7.93
CA MET A 24 -14.18 3.58 8.06
C MET A 24 -14.37 2.25 8.81
N LEU A 25 -13.58 1.24 8.46
CA LEU A 25 -13.64 -0.09 9.08
C LEU A 25 -13.29 -0.02 10.57
N TYR A 26 -12.26 0.74 10.92
CA TYR A 26 -11.84 0.95 12.30
C TYR A 26 -12.95 1.60 13.15
N PHE A 27 -13.54 2.70 12.67
CA PHE A 27 -14.63 3.38 13.38
C PHE A 27 -15.88 2.51 13.52
N LEU A 28 -16.23 1.73 12.49
CA LEU A 28 -17.36 0.80 12.54
C LEU A 28 -17.13 -0.31 13.59
N LEU A 29 -15.96 -0.94 13.58
CA LEU A 29 -15.63 -2.02 14.52
C LEU A 29 -15.49 -1.53 15.96
N GLN A 30 -14.98 -0.31 16.15
CA GLN A 30 -14.94 0.35 17.46
C GLN A 30 -16.35 0.60 18.02
N ARG A 31 -17.33 0.90 17.16
CA ARG A 31 -18.72 1.09 17.58
C ARG A 31 -19.43 -0.23 17.88
N LEU A 32 -19.01 -1.33 17.23
CA LEU A 32 -19.59 -2.67 17.41
C LEU A 32 -18.99 -3.44 18.59
N THR A 33 -17.77 -3.10 19.01
CA THR A 33 -17.00 -3.88 20.00
C THR A 33 -16.55 -2.99 21.16
N GLU A 34 -17.23 -3.09 22.31
CA GLU A 34 -16.91 -2.28 23.50
C GLU A 34 -15.65 -2.77 24.24
N ASN A 35 -15.33 -4.07 24.19
CA ASN A 35 -14.27 -4.70 24.99
C ASN A 35 -13.02 -5.07 24.16
N VAL A 36 -12.34 -4.05 23.62
CA VAL A 36 -11.05 -4.25 22.93
C VAL A 36 -9.91 -3.91 23.89
N PRO A 37 -8.92 -4.79 24.09
CA PRO A 37 -7.75 -4.50 24.91
C PRO A 37 -7.02 -3.23 24.45
N ASP A 38 -6.53 -2.41 25.38
CA ASP A 38 -5.83 -1.16 25.07
C ASP A 38 -4.59 -1.38 24.19
N PHE A 39 -3.89 -2.50 24.37
CA PHE A 39 -2.77 -2.90 23.53
C PHE A 39 -3.20 -3.07 22.05
N SER A 40 -4.31 -3.77 21.80
CA SER A 40 -4.83 -3.95 20.44
C SER A 40 -5.22 -2.61 19.83
N ARG A 41 -5.84 -1.70 20.61
CA ARG A 41 -6.17 -0.36 20.12
C ARG A 41 -4.93 0.42 19.70
N GLY A 42 -3.88 0.43 20.53
CA GLY A 42 -2.62 1.10 20.22
C GLY A 42 -1.96 0.56 18.96
N MET A 43 -1.92 -0.77 18.81
CA MET A 43 -1.37 -1.43 17.63
C MET A 43 -2.15 -1.08 16.35
N LEU A 44 -3.48 -1.11 16.41
CA LEU A 44 -4.35 -0.80 15.27
C LEU A 44 -4.23 0.67 14.84
N ILE A 45 -4.21 1.60 15.79
CA ILE A 45 -4.01 3.03 15.52
C ILE A 45 -2.62 3.24 14.91
N GLY A 46 -1.58 2.61 15.46
CA GLY A 46 -0.23 2.68 14.92
C GLY A 46 -0.14 2.18 13.48
N LEU A 47 -0.80 1.06 13.16
CA LEU A 47 -0.85 0.52 11.80
C LEU A 47 -1.58 1.45 10.83
N LEU A 48 -2.72 2.01 11.25
CA LEU A 48 -3.49 2.97 10.44
C LEU A 48 -2.68 4.24 10.16
N VAL A 49 -2.17 4.89 11.20
CA VAL A 49 -1.41 6.14 11.06
C VAL A 49 -0.13 5.92 10.26
N GLY A 50 0.58 4.81 10.50
CA GLY A 50 1.79 4.45 9.76
C GLY A 50 1.50 4.18 8.27
N GLY A 51 0.43 3.42 7.99
CA GLY A 51 -0.02 3.14 6.63
C GLY A 51 -0.47 4.40 5.88
N ASP A 52 -1.22 5.27 6.55
CA ASP A 52 -1.73 6.53 6.01
C ASP A 52 -0.59 7.50 5.69
N LEU A 53 0.43 7.61 6.56
CA LEU A 53 1.62 8.42 6.29
C LEU A 53 2.39 7.93 5.06
N LEU A 54 2.59 6.62 4.91
CA LEU A 54 3.25 6.04 3.75
C LEU A 54 2.44 6.28 2.46
N ALA A 55 1.12 6.11 2.53
CA ALA A 55 0.21 6.38 1.43
C ALA A 55 0.25 7.86 1.01
N LEU A 56 0.26 8.80 1.97
CA LEU A 56 0.39 10.24 1.73
C LEU A 56 1.71 10.59 1.06
N VAL A 57 2.83 10.06 1.53
CA VAL A 57 4.15 10.27 0.89
C VAL A 57 4.13 9.78 -0.56
N TYR A 58 3.51 8.62 -0.82
CA TYR A 58 3.37 8.09 -2.17
C TYR A 58 2.46 8.97 -3.05
N MET A 59 1.35 9.47 -2.51
CA MET A 59 0.44 10.40 -3.19
C MET A 59 1.13 11.70 -3.57
N ILE A 60 1.92 12.29 -2.67
CA ILE A 60 2.71 13.51 -2.94
C ILE A 60 3.67 13.25 -4.11
N ARG A 61 4.37 12.11 -4.11
CA ARG A 61 5.24 11.72 -5.23
C ARG A 61 4.47 11.61 -6.55
N CYS A 62 3.28 11.00 -6.54
CA CYS A 62 2.41 10.93 -7.72
C CYS A 62 1.98 12.33 -8.21
N CYS A 63 1.60 13.24 -7.31
CA CYS A 63 1.24 14.61 -7.65
C CYS A 63 2.41 15.39 -8.25
N VAL A 64 3.61 15.26 -7.69
CA VAL A 64 4.83 15.89 -8.24
C VAL A 64 5.11 15.35 -9.64
N LEU A 65 4.99 14.03 -9.86
CA LEU A 65 5.21 13.40 -11.16
C LEU A 65 4.18 13.85 -12.21
N LEU A 66 2.94 14.13 -11.80
CA LEU A 66 1.87 14.61 -12.67
C LEU A 66 1.99 16.09 -13.04
N ARG A 67 2.63 16.89 -12.16
CA ARG A 67 2.82 18.33 -12.35
C ARG A 67 4.04 18.68 -13.21
N ASP A 68 5.06 17.82 -13.22
CA ASP A 68 6.28 18.00 -14.02
C ASP A 68 6.16 17.27 -15.36
N GLU A 69 5.80 18.00 -16.42
CA GLU A 69 5.63 17.41 -17.76
C GLU A 69 6.92 16.84 -18.36
N LYS A 70 8.10 17.33 -17.96
CA LYS A 70 9.39 16.81 -18.43
C LYS A 70 9.64 15.43 -17.84
N LYS A 71 9.51 15.29 -16.52
CA LYS A 71 9.62 13.98 -15.83
C LYS A 71 8.55 13.00 -16.26
N LEU A 72 7.34 13.48 -16.55
CA LEU A 72 6.27 12.65 -17.08
C LEU A 72 6.59 12.12 -18.48
N LYS A 73 7.18 12.96 -19.36
CA LYS A 73 7.62 12.54 -20.69
C LYS A 73 8.76 11.53 -20.62
N GLU A 74 9.75 11.75 -19.76
CA GLU A 74 10.86 10.80 -19.55
C GLU A 74 10.35 9.44 -19.04
N ALA A 75 9.47 9.44 -18.03
CA ALA A 75 8.85 8.22 -17.53
C ALA A 75 8.00 7.51 -18.61
N TYR A 76 7.30 8.28 -19.45
CA TYR A 76 6.52 7.73 -20.56
C TYR A 76 7.40 7.09 -21.64
N ILE A 77 8.50 7.73 -22.03
CA ILE A 77 9.45 7.20 -23.03
C ILE A 77 10.08 5.91 -22.51
N LYS A 78 10.53 5.88 -21.26
CA LYS A 78 11.08 4.68 -20.62
C LYS A 78 10.08 3.51 -20.63
N SER A 79 8.82 3.76 -20.24
CA SER A 79 7.77 2.73 -20.22
C SER A 79 7.38 2.16 -21.59
N LYS A 80 7.69 2.87 -22.68
CA LYS A 80 7.31 2.45 -24.04
C LYS A 80 8.34 1.52 -24.66
N ASP A 81 9.61 1.65 -24.27
CA ASP A 81 10.73 0.86 -24.78
C ASP A 81 10.79 -0.55 -24.12
N GLU A 82 10.45 -0.65 -22.82
CA GLU A 82 10.51 -1.91 -22.06
C GLU A 82 9.22 -2.79 -22.13
N ARG A 83 8.26 -2.39 -22.96
CA ARG A 83 6.83 -2.78 -22.89
C ARG A 83 6.53 -4.29 -22.84
N ASN A 84 7.38 -5.15 -23.39
CA ASN A 84 7.11 -6.60 -23.39
C ASN A 84 7.58 -7.31 -22.10
N ASN A 85 8.54 -6.74 -21.37
CA ASN A 85 9.08 -7.30 -20.14
C ASN A 85 8.51 -6.61 -18.88
N GLU A 86 7.95 -5.40 -19.03
CA GLU A 86 7.36 -4.62 -17.93
C GLU A 86 5.96 -5.07 -17.50
N ILE A 87 5.15 -5.69 -18.38
CA ILE A 87 3.76 -6.03 -18.02
C ILE A 87 3.71 -7.00 -16.83
N SER A 88 4.50 -8.07 -16.85
CA SER A 88 4.56 -9.04 -15.75
C SER A 88 5.09 -8.39 -14.46
N LYS A 89 6.13 -7.56 -14.56
CA LYS A 89 6.72 -6.86 -13.41
C LYS A 89 5.74 -5.86 -12.79
N GLU A 90 5.08 -5.03 -13.60
CA GLU A 90 4.13 -4.03 -13.12
C GLU A 90 2.83 -4.68 -12.62
N THR A 91 2.42 -5.81 -13.20
CA THR A 91 1.32 -6.64 -12.69
C THR A 91 1.67 -7.20 -11.32
N MET A 92 2.84 -7.84 -11.18
CA MET A 92 3.29 -8.42 -9.92
C MET A 92 3.45 -7.34 -8.85
N ARG A 93 4.02 -6.18 -9.20
CA ARG A 93 4.15 -5.03 -8.29
C ARG A 93 2.79 -4.51 -7.82
N THR A 94 1.83 -4.36 -8.73
CA THR A 94 0.49 -3.89 -8.39
C THR A 94 -0.24 -4.93 -7.53
N ALA A 95 -0.13 -6.22 -7.88
CA ALA A 95 -0.69 -7.32 -7.12
C ALA A 95 -0.11 -7.39 -5.70
N SER A 96 1.22 -7.31 -5.53
CA SER A 96 1.85 -7.30 -4.22
C SER A 96 1.38 -6.13 -3.34
N VAL A 97 1.21 -4.94 -3.92
CA VAL A 97 0.65 -3.78 -3.18
C VAL A 97 -0.78 -4.05 -2.74
N ILE A 98 -1.62 -4.58 -3.62
CA ILE A 98 -3.02 -4.92 -3.28
C ILE A 98 -3.06 -6.00 -2.19
N THR A 99 -2.22 -7.04 -2.29
CA THR A 99 -2.14 -8.09 -1.26
C THR A 99 -1.75 -7.51 0.09
N LEU A 100 -0.73 -6.64 0.16
CA LEU A 100 -0.34 -5.98 1.40
C LEU A 100 -1.46 -5.11 1.98
N MET A 101 -2.21 -4.40 1.13
CA MET A 101 -3.39 -3.63 1.54
C MET A 101 -4.47 -4.55 2.15
N CYS A 102 -4.78 -5.67 1.48
CA CYS A 102 -5.74 -6.66 2.00
C CYS A 102 -5.29 -7.24 3.34
N THR A 103 -4.01 -7.58 3.50
CA THR A 103 -3.46 -8.05 4.79
C THR A 103 -3.59 -6.98 5.88
N GLY A 104 -3.34 -5.71 5.55
CA GLY A 104 -3.56 -4.58 6.46
C GLY A 104 -5.01 -4.49 6.95
N LEU A 105 -5.99 -4.61 6.06
CA LEU A 105 -7.41 -4.64 6.43
C LEU A 105 -7.76 -5.86 7.30
N ALA A 106 -7.18 -7.03 7.00
CA ALA A 106 -7.38 -8.24 7.79
C ALA A 106 -6.83 -8.11 9.22
N ILE A 107 -5.69 -7.42 9.41
CA ILE A 107 -5.15 -7.11 10.75
C ILE A 107 -6.13 -6.24 11.54
N ILE A 108 -6.77 -5.26 10.88
CA ILE A 108 -7.78 -4.41 11.52
C ILE A 108 -8.94 -5.26 12.01
N ILE A 109 -9.53 -6.09 11.15
CA ILE A 109 -10.66 -6.96 11.53
C ILE A 109 -10.26 -7.85 12.70
N THR A 110 -9.18 -8.61 12.55
CA THR A 110 -8.76 -9.62 13.54
C THR A 110 -8.32 -9.00 14.87
N GLY A 111 -7.83 -7.76 14.88
CA GLY A 111 -7.45 -7.03 16.09
C GLY A 111 -8.59 -6.75 17.06
N PHE A 112 -9.84 -6.71 16.57
CA PHE A 112 -11.04 -6.58 17.41
C PHE A 112 -11.52 -7.93 17.98
N PHE A 113 -11.20 -9.06 17.34
CA PHE A 113 -11.64 -10.39 17.78
C PHE A 113 -10.59 -11.13 18.62
N SER A 114 -9.34 -11.15 18.18
CA SER A 114 -8.26 -11.89 18.83
C SER A 114 -6.89 -11.25 18.60
N ILE A 115 -6.26 -10.84 19.69
CA ILE A 115 -4.92 -10.25 19.70
C ILE A 115 -3.87 -11.20 19.09
N THR A 116 -3.96 -12.50 19.34
CA THR A 116 -2.99 -13.50 18.86
C THR A 116 -3.01 -13.63 17.34
N ILE A 117 -4.20 -13.60 16.74
CA ILE A 117 -4.36 -13.67 15.28
C ILE A 117 -3.84 -12.37 14.65
N SER A 118 -4.18 -11.24 15.26
CA SER A 118 -3.75 -9.92 14.77
C SER A 118 -2.22 -9.75 14.83
N MET A 119 -1.57 -10.18 15.91
CA MET A 119 -0.11 -10.18 16.02
C MET A 119 0.55 -11.06 14.97
N THR A 120 0.01 -12.25 14.72
CA THR A 120 0.55 -13.18 13.71
C THR A 120 0.48 -12.56 12.31
N LEU A 121 -0.66 -11.93 11.96
CA LEU A 121 -0.82 -11.23 10.69
C LEU A 121 0.07 -9.99 10.58
N PHE A 122 0.28 -9.27 11.69
CA PHE A 122 1.22 -8.13 11.72
C PHE A 122 2.67 -8.58 11.49
N ALA A 123 3.08 -9.70 12.09
CA ALA A 123 4.38 -10.31 11.85
C ALA A 123 4.52 -10.75 10.38
N ASP A 124 3.50 -11.40 9.81
CA ASP A 124 3.47 -11.78 8.39
C ASP A 124 3.61 -10.57 7.46
N LEU A 125 2.88 -9.48 7.73
CA LEU A 125 2.99 -8.24 6.96
C LEU A 125 4.40 -7.65 7.03
N THR A 126 5.03 -7.66 8.21
CA THR A 126 6.39 -7.14 8.44
C THR A 126 7.44 -7.99 7.70
N VAL A 127 7.33 -9.32 7.77
CA VAL A 127 8.24 -10.23 7.07
C VAL A 127 8.05 -10.11 5.55
N SER A 128 6.81 -10.07 5.08
CA SER A 128 6.48 -9.92 3.66
C SER A 128 7.03 -8.61 3.08
N THR A 129 6.89 -7.49 3.81
CA THR A 129 7.47 -6.21 3.39
C THR A 129 8.99 -6.23 3.40
N LEU A 130 9.63 -6.83 4.40
CA LEU A 130 11.09 -7.01 4.44
C LEU A 130 11.60 -7.83 3.26
N ILE A 131 10.95 -8.96 2.94
CA ILE A 131 11.30 -9.79 1.79
C ILE A 131 11.21 -8.98 0.50
N VAL A 132 10.12 -8.25 0.29
CA VAL A 132 9.95 -7.39 -0.89
C VAL A 132 11.04 -6.33 -0.97
N LEU A 133 11.43 -5.71 0.16
CA LEU A 133 12.52 -4.74 0.19
C LEU A 133 13.88 -5.36 -0.13
N LEU A 134 14.20 -6.52 0.45
CA LEU A 134 15.46 -7.24 0.20
C LEU A 134 15.57 -7.70 -1.24
N VAL A 135 14.49 -8.27 -1.79
CA VAL A 135 14.40 -8.69 -3.19
C VAL A 135 14.56 -7.49 -4.11
N ASN A 136 13.88 -6.38 -3.84
CA ASN A 136 14.05 -5.14 -4.61
C ASN A 136 15.50 -4.62 -4.54
N ALA A 137 16.14 -4.64 -3.37
CA ALA A 137 17.52 -4.20 -3.21
C ALA A 137 18.49 -5.10 -3.99
N PHE A 138 18.27 -6.43 -3.96
CA PHE A 138 19.06 -7.39 -4.71
C PHE A 138 18.95 -7.16 -6.22
N TYR A 139 17.73 -7.03 -6.75
CA TYR A 139 17.54 -6.77 -8.18
C TYR A 139 18.03 -5.39 -8.62
N LYS A 140 17.91 -4.36 -7.76
CA LYS A 140 18.46 -3.02 -8.02
C LYS A 140 19.99 -3.01 -8.09
N LYS A 141 20.67 -3.92 -7.38
CA LYS A 141 22.14 -4.06 -7.47
C LYS A 141 22.57 -4.83 -8.71
N LYS A 142 21.70 -5.69 -9.25
CA LYS A 142 21.98 -6.59 -10.37
C LYS A 142 21.65 -5.97 -11.75
N MET A 143 20.65 -5.09 -11.82
CA MET A 143 20.27 -4.34 -13.03
C MET A 143 20.81 -2.92 -12.98
#